data_AF-U1ZD89-F1
#
_entry.id   AF-U1ZD89-F1
#
_cell.length_a   1.000
_cell.length_b   1.000
_cell.length_c   1.000
_cell.angle_alpha   90.00
_cell.angle_beta   90.00
_cell.angle_gamma   90.00
#
_symmetry.space_group_name_H-M   'P 1'
#
loop_
_entity.id
_entity.type
_entity.pdbx_description
1 polymer ?
#
loop_
_entity_poly.entity_id
_entity_poly.type
_entity_poly.pdbx_seq_one_letter_code
_entity_poly.pdbx_strand_id
1 'polypeptide(L)'
;MLAYRLARDGKRVLLIDFDLESPGLSGLLLPAERVAASGLVDWFLEDAVGQGEVVLGDLLSDSPLADDAPGSIRVAAAMGNDEQSYLSKLARVYAEVPSATGSQNFAQRMTRLVELLEQREKPDVVLIDSRAGLHDVAAVAISRLATVALLFATDSEQSWQGYAQLFKNWHQYPAVLRNVRGRLAIVQALFPESDQAQRAERFVQKAFDLFSEHLYDQIEPGDESDGDAFSFAPDAEDAPHFPFRIRWNARFQEFQPLLSRDAGGMDDTDVELAFGPFFEKVIDSIPELK
;
A
#
# COMPACT_ATOMS: atom_id res chain seq x y z
N MET A 1 0.12 2.37 -10.90
CA MET A 1 1.22 2.97 -11.70
C MET A 1 2.60 2.60 -11.18
N LEU A 2 2.87 2.58 -9.87
CA LEU A 2 4.16 2.09 -9.34
C LEU A 2 4.51 0.68 -9.83
N ALA A 3 3.56 -0.25 -9.81
CA ALA A 3 3.75 -1.60 -10.34
C ALA A 3 4.19 -1.61 -11.82
N TYR A 4 3.57 -0.76 -12.65
CA TYR A 4 3.94 -0.59 -14.06
C TYR A 4 5.38 -0.09 -14.21
N ARG A 5 5.74 0.98 -13.48
CA ARG A 5 7.11 1.52 -13.49
C ARG A 5 8.15 0.45 -13.10
N LEU A 6 7.92 -0.27 -12.00
CA LEU A 6 8.85 -1.30 -11.53
C LEU A 6 8.97 -2.46 -12.52
N ALA A 7 7.87 -2.87 -13.17
CA ALA A 7 7.93 -3.86 -14.24
C ALA A 7 8.69 -3.35 -15.47
N ARG A 8 8.54 -2.07 -15.83
CA ARG A 8 9.34 -1.42 -16.90
C ARG A 8 10.83 -1.39 -16.57
N ASP A 9 11.18 -1.27 -15.30
CA ASP A 9 12.55 -1.36 -14.77
C ASP A 9 13.05 -2.82 -14.62
N GLY A 10 12.28 -3.81 -15.09
CA GLY A 10 12.67 -5.23 -15.12
C GLY A 10 12.37 -6.01 -13.84
N LYS A 11 11.65 -5.42 -12.88
CA LYS A 11 11.34 -6.06 -11.60
C LYS A 11 10.11 -6.98 -11.71
N ARG A 12 10.12 -8.07 -10.95
CA ARG A 12 8.98 -8.98 -10.74
C ARG A 12 8.15 -8.46 -9.58
N VAL A 13 6.99 -7.90 -9.90
CA VAL A 13 6.08 -7.28 -8.94
C VAL A 13 4.99 -8.27 -8.54
N LEU A 14 4.83 -8.50 -7.24
CA LEU A 14 3.64 -9.14 -6.67
C LEU A 14 2.73 -8.07 -6.10
N LEU A 15 1.51 -7.98 -6.59
CA LEU A 15 0.48 -7.05 -6.12
C LEU A 15 -0.60 -7.82 -5.36
N ILE A 16 -0.96 -7.37 -4.17
CA ILE A 16 -1.91 -8.05 -3.28
C ILE A 16 -3.03 -7.09 -2.89
N ASP A 17 -4.28 -7.46 -3.16
CA ASP A 17 -5.48 -6.66 -2.85
C ASP A 17 -6.04 -7.00 -1.46
N PHE A 18 -5.48 -6.41 -0.40
CA PHE A 18 -6.02 -6.57 0.95
C PHE A 18 -7.13 -5.57 1.29
N ASP A 19 -7.64 -4.77 0.34
CA ASP A 19 -8.92 -4.06 0.52
C ASP A 19 -10.09 -4.99 0.24
N LEU A 20 -10.29 -5.96 1.14
CA LEU A 20 -11.33 -6.97 0.97
C LEU A 20 -12.75 -6.38 1.07
N GLU A 21 -12.94 -5.18 1.61
CA GLU A 21 -14.27 -4.55 1.72
C GLU A 21 -14.70 -3.84 0.44
N SER A 22 -13.73 -3.32 -0.33
CA SER A 22 -13.95 -2.56 -1.56
C SER A 22 -12.89 -2.90 -2.62
N PRO A 23 -12.78 -4.16 -3.05
CA PRO A 23 -11.68 -4.59 -3.91
C PRO A 23 -11.71 -3.90 -5.27
N GLY A 24 -10.54 -3.53 -5.78
CA GLY A 24 -10.42 -2.71 -6.98
C GLY A 24 -9.38 -3.20 -7.98
N LEU A 25 -8.41 -4.01 -7.55
CA LEU A 25 -7.26 -4.33 -8.40
C LEU A 25 -7.60 -5.27 -9.55
N SER A 26 -8.50 -6.23 -9.36
CA SER A 26 -8.91 -7.15 -10.45
C SER A 26 -9.57 -6.40 -11.60
N GLY A 27 -10.60 -5.59 -11.31
CA GLY A 27 -11.29 -4.81 -12.32
C GLY A 27 -10.41 -3.74 -13.00
N LEU A 28 -9.37 -3.27 -12.31
CA LEU A 28 -8.45 -2.28 -12.85
C LEU A 28 -7.36 -2.90 -13.72
N LEU A 29 -6.81 -4.05 -13.34
CA LEU A 29 -5.56 -4.59 -13.89
C LEU A 29 -5.70 -5.90 -14.64
N LEU A 30 -6.87 -6.53 -14.63
CA LEU A 30 -7.10 -7.85 -15.21
C LEU A 30 -8.33 -7.83 -16.12
N PRO A 31 -8.23 -8.25 -17.38
CA PRO A 31 -9.41 -8.61 -18.15
C PRO A 31 -10.03 -9.88 -17.57
N ALA A 32 -11.34 -10.07 -17.74
CA ALA A 32 -12.11 -11.13 -17.09
C ALA A 32 -11.51 -12.53 -17.32
N GLU A 33 -11.02 -12.81 -18.52
CA GLU A 33 -10.39 -14.08 -18.91
C GLU A 33 -9.02 -14.35 -18.29
N ARG A 34 -8.38 -13.35 -17.68
CA ARG A 34 -7.09 -13.49 -16.99
C ARG A 34 -7.24 -13.51 -15.46
N VAL A 35 -8.46 -13.36 -14.93
CA VAL A 35 -8.70 -13.46 -13.49
C VAL A 35 -8.55 -14.92 -13.05
N ALA A 36 -7.71 -15.14 -12.04
CA ALA A 36 -7.46 -16.46 -11.49
C ALA A 36 -8.73 -17.07 -10.86
N ALA A 37 -8.78 -18.40 -10.74
CA ALA A 37 -9.97 -19.09 -10.28
C ALA A 37 -10.28 -18.84 -8.79
N SER A 38 -9.28 -18.51 -7.98
CA SER A 38 -9.43 -18.23 -6.55
C SER A 38 -8.93 -16.84 -6.19
N GLY A 39 -9.58 -16.19 -5.24
CA GLY A 39 -9.15 -14.93 -4.64
C GLY A 39 -8.60 -15.08 -3.24
N LEU A 40 -8.07 -13.99 -2.68
CA LEU A 40 -7.57 -13.94 -1.31
C LEU A 40 -8.63 -14.38 -0.30
N VAL A 41 -9.90 -14.02 -0.52
CA VAL A 41 -11.01 -14.44 0.32
C VAL A 41 -11.17 -15.97 0.32
N ASP A 42 -11.04 -16.63 -0.83
CA ASP A 42 -11.10 -18.10 -0.91
C ASP A 42 -9.94 -18.74 -0.14
N TRP A 43 -8.72 -18.20 -0.29
CA TRP A 43 -7.59 -18.67 0.49
C TRP A 43 -7.82 -18.55 1.99
N PHE A 44 -8.37 -17.43 2.48
CA PHE A 44 -8.71 -17.28 3.89
C PHE A 44 -9.84 -18.21 4.35
N LEU A 45 -10.72 -18.69 3.48
CA LEU A 45 -11.71 -19.69 3.89
C LEU A 45 -11.10 -21.08 3.96
N GLU A 46 -10.37 -21.48 2.92
CA GLU A 46 -9.78 -22.81 2.84
C GLU A 46 -8.69 -22.99 3.90
N ASP A 47 -7.88 -21.97 4.13
CA ASP A 47 -6.90 -21.97 5.20
C ASP A 47 -7.53 -22.15 6.59
N ALA A 48 -8.75 -21.62 6.80
CA ALA A 48 -9.45 -21.77 8.09
C ALA A 48 -9.78 -23.23 8.44
N VAL A 49 -9.80 -24.11 7.43
CA VAL A 49 -10.02 -25.56 7.57
C VAL A 49 -8.78 -26.39 7.18
N GLY A 50 -7.61 -25.76 7.10
CA GLY A 50 -6.34 -26.43 6.82
C GLY A 50 -6.12 -26.80 5.34
N GLN A 51 -6.84 -26.17 4.41
CA GLN A 51 -6.79 -26.44 2.97
C GLN A 51 -6.24 -25.27 2.14
N GLY A 52 -5.62 -24.27 2.76
CA GLY A 52 -5.10 -23.08 2.05
C GLY A 52 -4.14 -23.40 0.89
N GLU A 53 -3.35 -24.47 1.01
CA GLU A 53 -2.44 -24.93 -0.07
C GLU A 53 -3.17 -25.37 -1.34
N VAL A 54 -4.41 -25.84 -1.23
CA VAL A 54 -5.20 -26.33 -2.38
C VAL A 54 -5.49 -25.20 -3.36
N VAL A 55 -5.80 -24.00 -2.85
CA VAL A 55 -6.17 -22.83 -3.65
C VAL A 55 -4.99 -21.91 -3.95
N LEU A 56 -3.86 -22.09 -3.27
CA LEU A 56 -2.64 -21.31 -3.51
C LEU A 56 -2.16 -21.45 -4.96
N GLY A 57 -2.40 -22.62 -5.58
CA GLY A 57 -2.16 -22.93 -6.99
C GLY A 57 -2.72 -21.88 -7.97
N ASP A 58 -3.94 -21.43 -7.68
CA ASP A 58 -4.81 -20.68 -8.59
C ASP A 58 -5.19 -19.30 -8.02
N LEU A 59 -4.32 -18.73 -7.18
CA LEU A 59 -4.54 -17.44 -6.51
C LEU A 59 -4.04 -16.23 -7.32
N LEU A 60 -3.15 -16.46 -8.28
CA LEU A 60 -2.38 -15.41 -8.93
C LEU A 60 -2.72 -15.27 -10.41
N SER A 61 -2.97 -14.03 -10.82
CA SER A 61 -3.24 -13.63 -12.20
C SER A 61 -2.05 -12.89 -12.78
N ASP A 62 -1.78 -13.03 -14.08
CA ASP A 62 -0.75 -12.27 -14.78
C ASP A 62 -1.37 -11.03 -15.46
N SER A 63 -0.93 -9.83 -15.04
CA SER A 63 -1.51 -8.58 -15.55
C SER A 63 -0.97 -8.22 -16.94
N PRO A 64 -1.85 -7.96 -17.92
CA PRO A 64 -1.43 -7.51 -19.26
C PRO A 64 -0.70 -6.17 -19.27
N LEU A 65 -0.79 -5.41 -18.19
CA LEU A 65 -0.07 -4.14 -18.05
C LEU A 65 1.46 -4.30 -18.16
N ALA A 66 1.98 -5.51 -17.97
CA ALA A 66 3.39 -5.84 -18.11
C ALA A 66 3.72 -6.71 -19.34
N ASP A 67 2.79 -6.95 -20.27
CA ASP A 67 3.02 -7.82 -21.44
C ASP A 67 4.20 -7.30 -22.32
N ASP A 68 4.38 -5.97 -22.40
CA ASP A 68 5.47 -5.31 -23.13
C ASP A 68 6.61 -4.78 -22.22
N ALA A 69 6.68 -5.26 -20.98
CA ALA A 69 7.71 -4.87 -20.02
C ALA A 69 8.77 -5.98 -19.84
N PRO A 70 10.02 -5.63 -19.49
CA PRO A 70 11.05 -6.64 -19.17
C PRO A 70 10.78 -7.39 -17.86
N GLY A 71 10.02 -6.78 -16.93
CA GLY A 71 9.60 -7.38 -15.67
C GLY A 71 8.22 -8.04 -15.77
N SER A 72 7.58 -8.27 -14.63
CA SER A 72 6.24 -8.88 -14.57
C SER A 72 5.39 -8.28 -13.46
N ILE A 73 4.07 -8.39 -13.60
CA ILE A 73 3.11 -8.03 -12.56
C ILE A 73 2.18 -9.22 -12.34
N ARG A 74 2.30 -9.87 -11.18
CA ARG A 74 1.38 -10.90 -10.71
C ARG A 74 0.43 -10.29 -9.68
N VAL A 75 -0.85 -10.62 -9.75
CA VAL A 75 -1.89 -10.04 -8.91
C VAL A 75 -2.60 -11.14 -8.12
N ALA A 76 -2.55 -11.03 -6.79
CA ALA A 76 -3.44 -11.74 -5.87
C ALA A 76 -4.66 -10.85 -5.62
N ALA A 77 -5.74 -11.07 -6.38
CA ALA A 77 -6.97 -10.30 -6.25
C ALA A 77 -7.80 -10.75 -5.04
N ALA A 78 -8.62 -9.85 -4.49
CA ALA A 78 -9.48 -10.18 -3.36
C ALA A 78 -10.47 -11.32 -3.68
N MET A 79 -10.95 -11.37 -4.93
CA MET A 79 -11.90 -12.36 -5.46
C MET A 79 -11.36 -13.02 -6.71
N GLY A 80 -11.68 -14.31 -6.88
CA GLY A 80 -11.43 -15.07 -8.09
C GLY A 80 -12.48 -14.80 -9.17
N ASN A 81 -12.30 -15.43 -10.33
CA ASN A 81 -13.28 -15.39 -11.40
C ASN A 81 -14.59 -16.07 -10.99
N ASP A 82 -15.71 -15.63 -11.57
CA ASP A 82 -17.06 -16.14 -11.31
C ASP A 82 -17.48 -16.13 -9.82
N GLU A 83 -16.89 -15.26 -8.99
CA GLU A 83 -17.14 -15.18 -7.55
C GLU A 83 -18.63 -15.10 -7.21
N GLN A 84 -19.07 -16.05 -6.37
CA GLN A 84 -20.42 -16.14 -5.84
C GLN A 84 -20.42 -16.02 -4.32
N SER A 85 -21.25 -15.14 -3.79
CA SER A 85 -21.44 -14.96 -2.34
C SER A 85 -20.27 -14.29 -1.62
N TYR A 86 -19.53 -13.39 -2.30
CA TYR A 86 -18.40 -12.65 -1.75
C TYR A 86 -18.62 -12.11 -0.33
N LEU A 87 -19.73 -11.40 -0.09
CA LEU A 87 -20.04 -10.84 1.24
C LEU A 87 -20.19 -11.90 2.33
N SER A 88 -20.73 -13.07 1.98
CA SER A 88 -20.89 -14.18 2.93
C SER A 88 -19.56 -14.84 3.26
N LYS A 89 -18.63 -14.89 2.30
CA LYS A 89 -17.26 -15.35 2.51
C LYS A 89 -16.47 -14.36 3.35
N LEU A 90 -16.52 -13.07 2.99
CA LEU A 90 -15.83 -11.96 3.65
C LEU A 90 -16.14 -11.90 5.15
N ALA A 91 -17.40 -12.05 5.53
CA ALA A 91 -17.83 -12.04 6.94
C ALA A 91 -17.10 -13.08 7.82
N ARG A 92 -16.51 -14.12 7.22
CA ARG A 92 -15.78 -15.19 7.93
C ARG A 92 -14.26 -15.01 7.92
N VAL A 93 -13.73 -14.17 7.03
CA VAL A 93 -12.28 -13.97 6.87
C VAL A 93 -11.64 -13.44 8.15
N TYR A 94 -12.34 -12.55 8.85
CA TYR A 94 -11.86 -11.90 10.07
C TYR A 94 -11.98 -12.76 11.34
N ALA A 95 -12.60 -13.93 11.25
CA ALA A 95 -12.70 -14.83 12.39
C ALA A 95 -11.32 -15.33 12.79
N GLU A 96 -11.09 -15.46 14.11
CA GLU A 96 -9.91 -16.17 14.57
C GLU A 96 -10.03 -17.66 14.27
N VAL A 97 -8.92 -18.24 13.82
CA VAL A 97 -8.85 -19.63 13.38
C VAL A 97 -7.96 -20.44 14.33
N PRO A 98 -8.40 -21.62 14.81
CA PRO A 98 -7.54 -22.50 15.59
C PRO A 98 -6.31 -22.96 14.79
N SER A 99 -5.12 -22.90 15.40
CA SER A 99 -3.89 -23.50 14.86
C SER A 99 -3.18 -24.36 15.91
N ALA A 100 -2.17 -25.12 15.49
CA ALA A 100 -1.38 -25.98 16.39
C ALA A 100 -0.70 -25.20 17.54
N THR A 101 -0.41 -23.90 17.34
CA THR A 101 0.25 -23.02 18.32
C THR A 101 -0.73 -22.08 19.04
N GLY A 102 -2.03 -22.26 18.88
CA GLY A 102 -3.07 -21.39 19.42
C GLY A 102 -3.92 -20.72 18.34
N SER A 103 -4.84 -19.84 18.76
CA SER A 103 -5.69 -19.09 17.84
C SER A 103 -4.85 -18.14 16.96
N GLN A 104 -5.13 -18.11 15.65
CA GLN A 104 -4.54 -17.18 14.71
C GLN A 104 -5.56 -16.12 14.29
N ASN A 105 -5.17 -14.85 14.43
CA ASN A 105 -5.97 -13.73 13.96
C ASN A 105 -5.70 -13.42 12.47
N PHE A 106 -6.53 -12.55 11.90
CA PHE A 106 -6.43 -12.15 10.49
C PHE A 106 -5.03 -11.57 10.12
N ALA A 107 -4.39 -10.79 11.01
CA ALA A 107 -3.07 -10.20 10.74
C ALA A 107 -1.98 -11.27 10.57
N GLN A 108 -1.99 -12.27 11.45
CA GLN A 108 -1.05 -13.39 11.39
C GLN A 108 -1.26 -14.23 10.13
N ARG A 109 -2.52 -14.45 9.75
CA ARG A 109 -2.87 -15.20 8.54
C ARG A 109 -2.51 -14.45 7.27
N MET A 110 -2.73 -13.13 7.21
CA MET A 110 -2.23 -12.25 6.14
C MET A 110 -0.71 -12.35 6.02
N THR A 111 0.01 -12.23 7.15
CA THR A 111 1.48 -12.29 7.15
C THR A 111 1.98 -13.61 6.55
N ARG A 112 1.42 -14.73 7.00
CA ARG A 112 1.77 -16.06 6.47
C ARG A 112 1.47 -16.19 4.98
N LEU A 113 0.33 -15.66 4.51
CA LEU A 113 0.01 -15.69 3.08
C LEU A 113 1.05 -14.95 2.25
N VAL A 114 1.45 -13.75 2.69
CA VAL A 114 2.50 -12.99 1.99
C VAL A 114 3.80 -13.79 1.98
N GLU A 115 4.23 -14.35 3.11
CA GLU A 115 5.45 -15.18 3.19
C GLU A 115 5.40 -16.41 2.25
N LEU A 116 4.24 -17.08 2.14
CA LEU A 116 4.05 -18.21 1.22
C LEU A 116 4.18 -17.76 -0.24
N LEU A 117 3.55 -16.63 -0.60
CA LEU A 117 3.64 -16.08 -1.95
C LEU A 117 5.05 -15.60 -2.27
N GLU A 118 5.75 -14.97 -1.33
CA GLU A 118 7.14 -14.56 -1.49
C GLU A 118 8.07 -15.76 -1.73
N GLN A 119 7.89 -16.85 -0.98
CA GLN A 119 8.70 -18.06 -1.16
C GLN A 119 8.47 -18.73 -2.53
N ARG A 120 7.22 -18.74 -2.98
CA ARG A 120 6.79 -19.38 -4.22
C ARG A 120 7.16 -18.56 -5.45
N GLU A 121 6.79 -17.28 -5.45
CA GLU A 121 6.91 -16.38 -6.60
C GLU A 121 8.27 -15.68 -6.66
N LYS A 122 8.94 -15.59 -5.50
CA LYS A 122 10.21 -14.89 -5.33
C LYS A 122 10.19 -13.49 -5.96
N PRO A 123 9.19 -12.65 -5.69
CA PRO A 123 9.10 -11.34 -6.33
C PRO A 123 10.29 -10.46 -5.89
N ASP A 124 10.63 -9.47 -6.72
CA ASP A 124 11.62 -8.46 -6.34
C ASP A 124 10.98 -7.38 -5.45
N VAL A 125 9.65 -7.25 -5.51
CA VAL A 125 8.87 -6.31 -4.69
C VAL A 125 7.44 -6.81 -4.49
N VAL A 126 6.92 -6.63 -3.28
CA VAL A 126 5.50 -6.84 -2.95
C VAL A 126 4.84 -5.49 -2.74
N LEU A 127 3.76 -5.22 -3.48
CA LEU A 127 2.91 -4.06 -3.31
C LEU A 127 1.58 -4.52 -2.71
N ILE A 128 1.23 -3.95 -1.55
CA ILE A 128 0.00 -4.30 -0.84
C ILE A 128 -0.96 -3.12 -0.99
N ASP A 129 -2.08 -3.35 -1.67
CA ASP A 129 -3.20 -2.43 -1.63
C ASP A 129 -4.02 -2.68 -0.37
N SER A 130 -4.24 -1.63 0.40
CA SER A 130 -5.03 -1.70 1.62
C SER A 130 -5.57 -0.32 1.98
N ARG A 131 -6.78 -0.26 2.55
CA ARG A 131 -7.33 1.02 3.03
C ARG A 131 -6.53 1.54 4.20
N ALA A 132 -6.43 2.85 4.31
CA ALA A 132 -5.89 3.54 5.48
C ALA A 132 -6.68 3.27 6.79
N GLY A 133 -7.94 2.81 6.70
CA GLY A 133 -8.85 2.51 7.82
C GLY A 133 -8.64 1.14 8.44
N LEU A 134 -7.40 0.71 8.46
CA LEU A 134 -6.97 -0.63 8.73
C LEU A 134 -6.89 -0.72 10.29
N HIS A 135 -7.79 -1.52 10.88
CA HIS A 135 -7.97 -1.73 12.33
C HIS A 135 -6.66 -2.15 13.05
N ASP A 136 -6.69 -2.50 14.34
CA ASP A 136 -5.48 -2.93 15.10
C ASP A 136 -4.63 -4.02 14.39
N VAL A 137 -5.29 -4.86 13.57
CA VAL A 137 -4.70 -5.86 12.66
C VAL A 137 -3.68 -5.25 11.70
N ALA A 138 -3.94 -4.05 11.20
CA ALA A 138 -3.12 -3.36 10.24
C ALA A 138 -1.81 -2.85 10.77
N ALA A 139 -1.81 -2.25 11.96
CA ALA A 139 -0.58 -1.75 12.55
C ALA A 139 0.39 -2.91 12.76
N VAL A 140 -0.15 -4.06 13.19
CA VAL A 140 0.61 -5.31 13.33
C VAL A 140 1.06 -5.84 11.97
N ALA A 141 0.18 -5.88 10.96
CA ALA A 141 0.53 -6.34 9.62
C ALA A 141 1.59 -5.43 8.97
N ILE A 142 1.41 -4.11 8.98
CA ILE A 142 2.36 -3.10 8.50
C ILE A 142 3.71 -3.25 9.22
N SER A 143 3.72 -3.42 10.55
CA SER A 143 4.96 -3.58 11.30
C SER A 143 5.79 -4.80 10.89
N ARG A 144 5.12 -5.84 10.35
CA ARG A 144 5.76 -7.08 9.92
C ARG A 144 6.06 -7.13 8.43
N LEU A 145 5.16 -6.58 7.61
CA LEU A 145 5.16 -6.75 6.16
C LEU A 145 5.77 -5.58 5.39
N ALA A 146 5.59 -4.34 5.88
CA ALA A 146 5.96 -3.17 5.11
C ALA A 146 7.40 -2.74 5.41
N THR A 147 8.24 -2.65 4.38
CA THR A 147 9.48 -1.87 4.43
C THR A 147 9.19 -0.38 4.44
N VAL A 148 8.23 0.05 3.61
CA VAL A 148 7.71 1.43 3.52
C VAL A 148 6.18 1.36 3.46
N ALA A 149 5.52 2.22 4.23
CA ALA A 149 4.06 2.38 4.25
C ALA A 149 3.68 3.77 3.73
N LEU A 150 3.02 3.79 2.58
CA LEU A 150 2.64 5.02 1.88
C LEU A 150 1.28 5.52 2.37
N LEU A 151 1.24 6.71 2.95
CA LEU A 151 0.02 7.34 3.44
C LEU A 151 -0.50 8.36 2.44
N PHE A 152 -1.39 7.91 1.53
CA PHE A 152 -1.98 8.78 0.50
C PHE A 152 -2.94 9.80 1.12
N ALA A 153 -2.63 11.08 0.98
CA ALA A 153 -3.42 12.17 1.48
C ALA A 153 -3.69 13.20 0.36
N THR A 154 -4.91 13.71 0.34
CA THR A 154 -5.20 15.00 -0.32
C THR A 154 -5.20 16.08 0.74
N ASP A 155 -5.04 17.35 0.35
CA ASP A 155 -5.17 18.45 1.30
C ASP A 155 -6.64 18.76 1.63
N SER A 156 -7.29 17.81 2.29
CA SER A 156 -8.67 17.90 2.72
C SER A 156 -8.77 17.64 4.23
N GLU A 157 -9.71 18.32 4.89
CA GLU A 157 -9.95 18.11 6.32
C GLU A 157 -10.29 16.65 6.66
N GLN A 158 -10.98 15.95 5.76
CA GLN A 158 -11.29 14.53 5.92
C GLN A 158 -10.02 13.66 5.95
N SER A 159 -9.06 13.91 5.05
CA SER A 159 -7.79 13.16 5.04
C SER A 159 -7.01 13.38 6.34
N TRP A 160 -6.89 14.64 6.78
CA TRP A 160 -6.16 14.97 8.01
C TRP A 160 -6.81 14.39 9.26
N GLN A 161 -8.13 14.48 9.39
CA GLN A 161 -8.88 13.90 10.51
C GLN A 161 -8.79 12.36 10.52
N GLY A 162 -8.81 11.72 9.35
CA GLY A 162 -8.66 10.27 9.23
C GLY A 162 -7.31 9.79 9.77
N TYR A 163 -6.21 10.43 9.36
CA TYR A 163 -4.88 10.08 9.85
C TYR A 163 -4.68 10.43 11.33
N ALA A 164 -5.23 11.55 11.81
CA ALA A 164 -5.18 11.89 13.24
C ALA A 164 -5.87 10.82 14.09
N GLN A 165 -7.04 10.31 13.66
CA GLN A 165 -7.73 9.21 14.34
C GLN A 165 -6.92 7.91 14.30
N LEU A 166 -6.34 7.57 13.15
CA LEU A 166 -5.48 6.40 12.99
C LEU A 166 -4.30 6.44 13.95
N PHE A 167 -3.55 7.55 13.96
CA PHE A 167 -2.38 7.68 14.83
C PHE A 167 -2.77 7.70 16.31
N LYS A 168 -3.87 8.35 16.69
CA LYS A 168 -4.43 8.28 18.05
C LYS A 168 -4.75 6.84 18.45
N ASN A 169 -5.29 6.02 17.55
CA ASN A 169 -5.53 4.61 17.84
C ASN A 169 -4.23 3.85 18.08
N TRP A 170 -3.18 4.11 17.29
CA TRP A 170 -1.88 3.43 17.45
C TRP A 170 -1.17 3.74 18.76
N HIS A 171 -1.50 4.84 19.46
CA HIS A 171 -0.99 5.09 20.81
C HIS A 171 -1.41 4.04 21.84
N GLN A 172 -2.47 3.27 21.56
CA GLN A 172 -2.87 2.11 22.37
C GLN A 172 -1.85 0.96 22.28
N TYR A 173 -0.96 0.98 21.26
CA TYR A 173 0.06 -0.03 21.00
C TYR A 173 1.46 0.58 20.83
N PRO A 174 2.09 1.11 21.91
CA PRO A 174 3.33 1.89 21.80
C PRO A 174 4.51 1.14 21.14
N ALA A 175 4.61 -0.18 21.37
CA ALA A 175 5.66 -0.99 20.75
C ALA A 175 5.47 -1.10 19.22
N VAL A 176 4.23 -1.23 18.76
CA VAL A 176 3.91 -1.25 17.32
C VAL A 176 4.18 0.13 16.73
N LEU A 177 3.72 1.19 17.39
CA LEU A 177 3.93 2.58 16.98
C LEU A 177 5.42 2.90 16.75
N ARG A 178 6.29 2.52 17.70
CA ARG A 178 7.74 2.71 17.59
C ARG A 178 8.35 1.98 16.40
N ASN A 179 7.84 0.80 16.05
CA ASN A 179 8.33 0.02 14.92
C ASN A 179 7.82 0.53 13.56
N VAL A 180 6.60 1.08 13.50
CA VAL A 180 6.00 1.53 12.24
C VAL A 180 6.36 2.97 11.89
N ARG A 181 6.58 3.87 12.87
CA ARG A 181 6.74 5.32 12.65
C ARG A 181 7.86 5.69 11.68
N GLY A 182 8.97 4.93 11.72
CA GLY A 182 10.12 5.13 10.82
C GLY A 182 9.93 4.57 9.40
N ARG A 183 8.83 3.86 9.14
CA ARG A 183 8.52 3.27 7.83
C ARG A 183 7.43 4.04 7.08
N LEU A 184 6.84 5.06 7.70
CA LEU A 184 5.77 5.83 7.09
C LEU A 184 6.36 6.83 6.10
N ALA A 185 5.67 7.06 4.99
CA ALA A 185 5.93 8.20 4.13
C ALA A 185 4.59 8.77 3.68
N ILE A 186 4.35 10.05 3.96
CA ILE A 186 3.14 10.70 3.49
C ILE A 186 3.24 10.98 1.98
N VAL A 187 2.16 10.70 1.25
CA VAL A 187 2.06 10.97 -0.18
C VAL A 187 1.07 12.10 -0.37
N GLN A 188 1.53 13.21 -0.93
CA GLN A 188 0.65 14.28 -1.41
C GLN A 188 0.08 13.87 -2.76
N ALA A 189 -1.11 13.27 -2.73
CA ALA A 189 -1.84 12.87 -3.92
C ALA A 189 -2.54 14.06 -4.57
N LEU A 190 -2.66 14.02 -5.90
CA LEU A 190 -3.35 15.03 -6.71
C LEU A 190 -2.84 16.46 -6.46
N PHE A 191 -1.51 16.63 -6.38
CA PHE A 191 -0.90 17.93 -6.17
C PHE A 191 -1.34 18.92 -7.27
N PRO A 192 -2.06 20.01 -6.93
CA PRO A 192 -2.70 20.85 -7.93
C PRO A 192 -1.71 21.65 -8.77
N GLU A 193 -2.10 21.99 -10.00
CA GLU A 193 -1.27 22.81 -10.91
C GLU A 193 -1.22 24.29 -10.51
N SER A 194 -2.22 24.79 -9.79
CA SER A 194 -2.33 26.20 -9.35
C SER A 194 -1.79 26.43 -7.94
N ASP A 195 -1.26 27.63 -7.70
CA ASP A 195 -0.76 28.09 -6.40
C ASP A 195 0.25 27.13 -5.74
N GLN A 196 1.09 26.49 -6.57
CA GLN A 196 1.93 25.36 -6.16
C GLN A 196 2.79 25.64 -4.93
N ALA A 197 3.44 26.81 -4.87
CA ALA A 197 4.30 27.16 -3.74
C ALA A 197 3.53 27.20 -2.42
N GLN A 198 2.41 27.93 -2.38
CA GLN A 198 1.58 28.05 -1.18
C GLN A 198 0.93 26.71 -0.80
N ARG A 199 0.49 25.91 -1.78
CA ARG A 199 -0.09 24.59 -1.52
C ARG A 199 0.94 23.57 -1.02
N ALA A 200 2.16 23.63 -1.54
CA ALA A 200 3.25 22.79 -1.07
C ALA A 200 3.62 23.13 0.37
N GLU A 201 3.82 24.41 0.68
CA GLU A 201 4.12 24.89 2.04
C GLU A 201 3.01 24.50 3.03
N ARG A 202 1.75 24.74 2.68
CA ARG A 202 0.61 24.39 3.53
C ARG A 202 0.52 22.88 3.79
N PHE A 203 0.76 22.06 2.77
CA PHE A 203 0.70 20.60 2.94
C PHE A 203 1.83 20.11 3.84
N VAL A 204 3.06 20.59 3.64
CA VAL A 204 4.21 20.25 4.49
C VAL A 204 3.92 20.64 5.94
N GLN A 205 3.40 21.85 6.17
CA GLN A 205 3.05 22.28 7.53
C GLN A 205 1.99 21.38 8.17
N LYS A 206 0.88 21.08 7.47
CA LYS A 206 -0.17 20.20 8.01
C LYS A 206 0.33 18.78 8.27
N ALA A 207 1.17 18.24 7.39
CA ALA A 207 1.78 16.94 7.58
C ALA A 207 2.74 16.95 8.79
N PHE A 208 3.57 18.00 8.90
CA PHE A 208 4.46 18.18 10.05
C PHE A 208 3.65 18.27 11.35
N ASP A 209 2.61 19.10 11.42
CA ASP A 209 1.77 19.24 12.61
C ASP A 209 1.16 17.89 13.02
N LEU A 210 0.61 17.14 12.06
CA LEU A 210 0.04 15.82 12.30
C LEU A 210 1.06 14.84 12.89
N PHE A 211 2.27 14.79 12.33
CA PHE A 211 3.34 13.90 12.78
C PHE A 211 3.92 14.36 14.11
N SER A 212 4.10 15.67 14.31
CA SER A 212 4.61 16.26 15.54
C SER A 212 3.65 16.06 16.71
N GLU A 213 2.34 16.10 16.47
CA GLU A 213 1.33 15.88 17.51
C GLU A 213 1.23 14.40 17.94
N HIS A 214 1.52 13.47 17.03
CA HIS A 214 1.15 12.05 17.23
C HIS A 214 2.27 11.02 17.10
N LEU A 215 3.37 11.32 16.42
CA LEU A 215 4.38 10.32 16.07
C LEU A 215 5.79 10.69 16.52
N TYR A 216 6.09 11.99 16.60
CA TYR A 216 7.40 12.47 17.04
C TYR A 216 7.52 12.56 18.54
N ASP A 217 8.74 12.29 19.00
CA ASP A 217 9.10 12.41 20.41
C ASP A 217 9.12 13.89 20.79
N GLN A 218 8.48 14.23 21.91
CA GLN A 218 8.49 15.58 22.47
C GLN A 218 9.87 15.83 23.10
N ILE A 219 10.54 16.90 22.71
CA ILE A 219 11.84 17.29 23.26
C ILE A 219 11.62 18.48 24.20
N GLU A 220 11.82 18.29 25.51
CA GLU A 220 11.69 19.38 26.46
C GLU A 220 12.85 20.39 26.36
N PRO A 221 12.61 21.70 26.55
CA PRO A 221 13.67 22.69 26.52
C PRO A 221 14.71 22.43 27.62
N GLY A 222 15.92 22.03 27.23
CA GLY A 222 17.01 21.73 28.16
C GLY A 222 17.31 20.24 28.35
N ASP A 223 16.49 19.35 27.78
CA ASP A 223 16.92 17.98 27.54
C ASP A 223 17.97 18.01 26.41
N GLU A 224 19.20 17.62 26.75
CA GLU A 224 20.09 17.04 25.75
C GLU A 224 19.43 15.72 25.36
N SER A 225 18.47 15.75 24.44
CA SER A 225 17.96 14.54 23.85
C SER A 225 19.17 13.77 23.36
N ASP A 226 19.46 12.62 24.00
CA ASP A 226 20.37 11.63 23.43
C ASP A 226 19.98 11.51 21.95
N GLY A 227 20.95 11.43 21.05
CA GLY A 227 20.76 11.52 19.58
C GLY A 227 19.83 10.47 18.94
N ASP A 228 19.02 9.78 19.74
CA ASP A 228 18.05 8.74 19.45
C ASP A 228 16.59 9.22 19.44
N ALA A 229 16.29 10.51 19.72
CA ALA A 229 14.92 11.03 19.66
C ALA A 229 14.37 11.02 18.22
N PHE A 230 13.20 10.42 18.01
CA PHE A 230 12.54 10.38 16.70
C PHE A 230 11.73 11.66 16.50
N SER A 231 12.41 12.73 16.11
CA SER A 231 11.82 14.04 15.83
C SER A 231 12.60 14.72 14.70
N PHE A 232 11.90 15.51 13.88
CA PHE A 232 12.46 16.10 12.66
C PHE A 232 12.07 17.57 12.56
N ALA A 233 12.87 18.37 11.83
CA ALA A 233 12.51 19.74 11.50
C ALA A 233 11.40 19.76 10.43
N PRO A 234 10.57 20.83 10.35
CA PRO A 234 9.48 20.93 9.35
C PRO A 234 9.93 20.87 7.88
N ASP A 235 11.19 21.19 7.61
CA ASP A 235 11.79 21.22 6.28
C ASP A 235 12.73 20.03 6.00
N ALA A 236 12.77 19.03 6.90
CA ALA A 236 13.59 17.84 6.72
C ALA A 236 13.04 16.94 5.60
N GLU A 237 13.68 16.95 4.43
CA GLU A 237 13.19 16.25 3.23
C GLU A 237 13.25 14.72 3.29
N ASP A 238 13.97 14.17 4.27
CA ASP A 238 14.09 12.74 4.59
C ASP A 238 13.12 12.31 5.70
N ALA A 239 12.39 13.26 6.30
CA ALA A 239 11.43 12.97 7.34
C ALA A 239 10.13 12.36 6.77
N PRO A 240 9.42 11.51 7.54
CA PRO A 240 8.23 10.82 7.04
C PRO A 240 7.03 11.75 6.77
N HIS A 241 7.05 12.98 7.29
CA HIS A 241 6.05 14.02 7.02
C HIS A 241 6.33 14.79 5.72
N PHE A 242 7.54 14.72 5.16
CA PHE A 242 7.86 15.44 3.94
C PHE A 242 7.33 14.66 2.74
N PRO A 243 6.43 15.24 1.92
CA PRO A 243 5.58 14.46 1.06
C PRO A 243 6.28 13.92 -0.19
N PHE A 244 5.98 12.67 -0.52
CA PHE A 244 6.17 12.17 -1.88
C PHE A 244 5.03 12.73 -2.73
N ARG A 245 5.34 13.39 -3.85
CA ARG A 245 4.32 14.13 -4.61
C ARG A 245 3.87 13.38 -5.85
N ILE A 246 2.56 13.24 -6.00
CA ILE A 246 1.91 12.82 -7.24
C ILE A 246 1.15 14.01 -7.78
N ARG A 247 1.51 14.47 -8.97
CA ARG A 247 0.87 15.64 -9.59
C ARG A 247 -0.53 15.27 -10.07
N TRP A 248 -1.46 16.21 -9.91
CA TRP A 248 -2.72 16.13 -10.63
C TRP A 248 -2.42 16.26 -12.13
N ASN A 249 -3.12 15.46 -12.94
CA ASN A 249 -3.08 15.56 -14.39
C ASN A 249 -4.44 15.11 -14.93
N ALA A 250 -5.07 15.95 -15.76
CA ALA A 250 -6.39 15.72 -16.34
C ALA A 250 -6.49 14.38 -17.10
N ARG A 251 -5.37 13.92 -17.68
CA ARG A 251 -5.30 12.63 -18.36
C ARG A 251 -5.70 11.45 -17.45
N PHE A 252 -5.42 11.52 -16.15
CA PHE A 252 -5.74 10.44 -15.21
C PHE A 252 -7.17 10.47 -14.65
N GLN A 253 -8.03 11.40 -15.11
CA GLN A 253 -9.39 11.52 -14.59
C GLN A 253 -10.31 10.34 -14.99
N GLU A 254 -10.16 9.82 -16.21
CA GLU A 254 -10.88 8.65 -16.72
C GLU A 254 -9.88 7.51 -17.00
N PHE A 255 -8.96 7.31 -16.07
CA PHE A 255 -7.83 6.43 -16.27
C PHE A 255 -8.24 4.96 -16.49
N GLN A 256 -7.83 4.41 -17.63
CA GLN A 256 -7.96 2.98 -17.96
C GLN A 256 -6.57 2.43 -18.27
N PRO A 257 -5.92 1.70 -17.35
CA PRO A 257 -4.52 1.28 -17.49
C PRO A 257 -4.29 0.29 -18.64
N LEU A 258 -5.32 -0.48 -19.00
CA LEU A 258 -5.23 -1.50 -20.06
C LEU A 258 -5.56 -0.97 -21.45
N LEU A 259 -5.93 0.32 -21.56
CA LEU A 259 -6.24 0.94 -22.84
C LEU A 259 -4.93 1.18 -23.61
N SER A 260 -4.87 0.75 -24.87
CA SER A 260 -3.70 0.98 -25.71
C SER A 260 -3.52 2.45 -26.03
N ARG A 261 -2.28 2.87 -26.35
CA ARG A 261 -1.96 4.25 -26.75
C ARG A 261 -2.80 4.72 -27.94
N ASP A 262 -2.94 3.87 -28.97
CA ASP A 262 -3.73 4.17 -30.17
C ASP A 262 -5.23 4.34 -29.86
N ALA A 263 -5.72 3.72 -28.78
CA ALA A 263 -7.09 3.85 -28.31
C ALA A 263 -7.28 5.01 -27.31
N GLY A 264 -6.25 5.84 -27.08
CA GLY A 264 -6.30 6.98 -26.16
C GLY A 264 -5.82 6.68 -24.74
N GLY A 265 -5.19 5.52 -24.53
CA GLY A 265 -4.49 5.16 -23.30
C GLY A 265 -3.26 6.03 -23.03
N MET A 266 -2.77 5.99 -21.80
CA MET A 266 -1.62 6.79 -21.36
C MET A 266 -0.31 6.28 -21.96
N ASP A 267 0.63 7.18 -22.20
CA ASP A 267 2.01 6.82 -22.52
C ASP A 267 2.96 7.01 -21.33
N ASP A 268 4.23 6.62 -21.53
CA ASP A 268 5.25 6.73 -20.49
C ASP A 268 5.52 8.20 -20.10
N THR A 269 5.31 9.15 -21.02
CA THR A 269 5.49 10.59 -20.77
C THR A 269 4.41 11.11 -19.83
N ASP A 270 3.16 10.73 -20.05
CA ASP A 270 2.03 11.09 -19.18
C ASP A 270 2.24 10.56 -17.76
N VAL A 271 2.68 9.30 -17.66
CA VAL A 271 2.96 8.62 -16.39
C VAL A 271 4.13 9.30 -15.67
N GLU A 272 5.24 9.57 -16.35
CA GLU A 272 6.41 10.19 -15.73
C GLU A 272 6.12 11.63 -15.29
N LEU A 273 5.36 12.39 -16.08
CA LEU A 273 4.97 13.76 -15.73
C LEU A 273 4.19 13.82 -14.40
N ALA A 274 3.30 12.86 -14.17
CA ALA A 274 2.43 12.83 -13.00
C ALA A 274 3.06 12.12 -11.79
N PHE A 275 3.78 11.02 -12.00
CA PHE A 275 4.23 10.10 -10.96
C PHE A 275 5.75 10.01 -10.79
N GLY A 276 6.56 10.57 -11.70
CA GLY A 276 8.02 10.48 -11.69
C GLY A 276 8.67 10.79 -10.33
N PRO A 277 8.42 11.98 -9.75
CA PRO A 277 8.95 12.33 -8.43
C PRO A 277 8.54 11.38 -7.30
N PHE A 278 7.34 10.80 -7.40
CA PHE A 278 6.87 9.79 -6.45
C PHE A 278 7.61 8.46 -6.63
N PHE A 279 7.82 8.01 -7.87
CA PHE A 279 8.58 6.79 -8.14
C PHE A 279 10.01 6.87 -7.61
N GLU A 280 10.71 7.97 -7.89
CA GLU A 280 12.08 8.20 -7.42
C GLU A 280 12.17 8.10 -5.91
N LYS A 281 11.30 8.80 -5.18
CA LYS A 281 11.28 8.77 -3.71
C LYS A 281 11.00 7.37 -3.14
N VAL A 282 10.09 6.61 -3.75
CA VAL A 282 9.79 5.23 -3.31
C VAL A 282 10.97 4.31 -3.57
N ILE A 283 11.58 4.36 -4.77
CA ILE A 283 12.75 3.56 -5.13
C ILE A 283 13.95 3.92 -4.24
N ASP A 284 14.14 5.21 -3.92
CA ASP A 284 15.19 5.66 -3.02
C ASP A 284 15.05 5.14 -1.59
N SER A 285 13.80 4.90 -1.17
CA SER A 285 13.46 4.38 0.16
C SER A 285 13.62 2.86 0.27
N ILE A 286 13.84 2.15 -0.85
CA ILE A 286 14.00 0.69 -0.89
C ILE A 286 15.28 0.36 -1.68
N PRO A 287 16.46 0.31 -1.01
CA PRO A 287 17.76 0.14 -1.67
C PRO A 287 17.86 -1.07 -2.60
N GLU A 288 17.12 -2.15 -2.31
CA GLU A 288 17.07 -3.37 -3.10
C GLU A 288 16.44 -3.19 -4.49
N LEU A 289 15.70 -2.09 -4.70
CA LEU A 289 15.09 -1.77 -6.00
C LEU A 289 16.02 -1.04 -6.96
N LYS A 290 17.16 -0.52 -6.49
CA LYS A 290 18.15 0.17 -7.32
C LYS A 290 18.94 -0.79 -8.24
#